data_AF-K8E011-F1
#
_entry.id   AF-K8E011-F1
#
_cell.length_a   1.000
_cell.length_b   1.000
_cell.length_c   1.000
_cell.angle_alpha   90.00
_cell.angle_beta   90.00
_cell.angle_gamma   90.00
#
_symmetry.space_group_name_H-M   'P 1'
#
loop_
_entity.id
_entity.type
_entity.pdbx_description
1 polymer ?
#
loop_
_entity_poly.entity_id
_entity_poly.type
_entity_poly.pdbx_seq_one_letter_code
_entity_poly.pdbx_strand_id
1 'polypeptide(L)'
;MDTLRLRIEFKDRVGIVYDVSQVVSPKNINIISLQVLPNNMYLEIEALGEREAAALQQELQAIAGVIRVANIEVMPHEERERQLKAVLDSVSDGIIAVDRQGIITVFNPACEKILLIAAEKALGRDVAEVISMDIPMINSLKNGEGYDHKEIKITTPRGRHHYLSTGRPIKDQAGRVIGMVAALKDMSQVRDLVYSVTKPSMITFDDIIYGSEVMERVVAMAKRVARSDSTVMIRGESGTGKELFARAIHMESLRKNKPFVPLNCAALPDSLLESELFGYADGAFTGAKKVANKGCLNLPMRGLCFWTKLANCHLICRQNFSGYCRTVK
;
A
#
# COMPACT_ATOMS: atom_id res chain seq x y z
N MET A 1 36.56 -7.99 8.47
CA MET A 1 37.23 -8.67 9.59
C MET A 1 36.65 -10.06 9.60
N ASP A 2 37.47 -11.07 9.38
CA ASP A 2 37.00 -12.44 9.46
C ASP A 2 36.63 -12.75 10.92
N THR A 3 35.47 -13.37 11.12
CA THR A 3 34.99 -13.80 12.45
C THR A 3 34.74 -15.29 12.41
N LEU A 4 35.00 -15.99 13.53
CA LEU A 4 34.63 -17.39 13.67
C LEU A 4 33.27 -17.47 14.35
N ARG A 5 32.36 -18.22 13.74
CA ARG A 5 30.98 -18.36 14.20
C ARG A 5 30.71 -19.82 14.52
N LEU A 6 30.32 -20.09 15.75
CA LEU A 6 30.11 -21.44 16.28
C LEU A 6 28.68 -21.60 16.76
N ARG A 7 28.08 -22.75 16.44
CA ARG A 7 26.87 -23.28 17.08
C ARG A 7 27.28 -24.41 18.01
N ILE A 8 26.90 -24.27 19.28
CA ILE A 8 27.09 -25.25 20.35
C ILE A 8 25.71 -25.78 20.71
N GLU A 9 25.43 -27.03 20.34
CA GLU A 9 24.24 -27.77 20.74
C GLU A 9 24.51 -28.46 22.07
N PHE A 10 23.63 -28.29 23.05
CA PHE A 10 23.79 -28.84 24.39
C PHE A 10 22.46 -29.23 25.00
N LYS A 11 22.52 -30.05 26.06
CA LYS A 11 21.38 -30.33 26.93
C LYS A 11 21.29 -29.23 28.00
N ASP A 12 20.15 -28.52 28.05
CA ASP A 12 19.94 -27.41 28.98
C ASP A 12 20.28 -27.80 30.45
N ARG A 13 21.22 -27.07 31.04
CA ARG A 13 21.60 -27.19 32.46
C ARG A 13 22.14 -25.87 33.02
N VAL A 14 22.04 -25.71 34.34
CA VAL A 14 22.67 -24.58 35.04
C VAL A 14 24.19 -24.63 34.84
N GLY A 15 24.80 -23.47 34.59
CA GLY A 15 26.25 -23.32 34.44
C GLY A 15 26.79 -23.52 33.02
N ILE A 16 26.01 -23.97 32.04
CA ILE A 16 26.53 -24.23 30.68
C ILE A 16 27.17 -22.99 30.03
N VAL A 17 26.58 -21.80 30.23
CA VAL A 17 27.13 -20.53 29.74
C VAL A 17 28.46 -20.20 30.42
N TYR A 18 28.57 -20.49 31.71
CA TYR A 18 29.81 -20.28 32.46
C TYR A 18 30.90 -21.23 31.97
N ASP A 19 30.59 -22.51 31.77
CA ASP A 19 31.57 -23.51 31.32
C ASP A 19 32.10 -23.19 29.90
N VAL A 20 31.21 -22.75 28.99
CA VAL A 20 31.62 -22.27 27.66
C VAL A 20 32.52 -21.03 27.78
N SER A 21 32.14 -20.07 28.64
CA SER A 21 32.94 -18.87 28.88
C SER A 21 34.33 -19.19 29.48
N GLN A 22 34.44 -20.20 30.35
CA GLN A 22 35.71 -20.66 30.92
C GLN A 22 36.65 -21.29 29.88
N VAL A 23 36.13 -21.80 28.77
CA VAL A 23 36.97 -22.31 27.68
C VAL A 23 37.48 -21.17 26.79
N VAL A 24 36.68 -20.13 26.59
CA VAL A 24 37.02 -18.99 25.70
C VAL A 24 37.90 -17.96 26.41
N SER A 25 37.58 -17.62 27.66
CA SER A 25 38.21 -16.54 28.43
C SER A 25 39.73 -16.67 28.62
N PRO A 26 40.30 -17.85 28.99
CA PRO A 26 41.74 -18.00 29.18
C PRO A 26 42.57 -17.79 27.92
N LYS A 27 41.94 -17.91 26.74
CA LYS A 27 42.61 -17.72 25.45
C LYS A 27 42.66 -16.25 25.01
N ASN A 28 42.13 -15.34 25.83
CA ASN A 28 42.05 -13.90 25.55
C ASN A 28 41.35 -13.58 24.22
N ILE A 29 40.39 -14.42 23.83
CA ILE A 29 39.63 -14.30 22.60
C ILE A 29 38.46 -13.35 22.84
N ASN A 30 38.35 -12.31 22.02
CA ASN A 30 37.23 -11.39 22.12
C ASN A 30 35.92 -12.01 21.60
N ILE A 31 34.88 -12.01 22.44
CA ILE A 31 33.52 -12.42 22.06
C ILE A 31 32.78 -11.22 21.49
N ILE A 32 32.51 -11.27 20.18
CA ILE A 32 31.80 -10.22 19.44
C ILE A 32 30.30 -10.32 19.69
N SER A 33 29.75 -11.54 19.69
CA SER A 33 28.32 -11.79 19.91
C SER A 33 28.09 -13.14 20.60
N LEU A 34 27.15 -13.18 21.54
CA LEU A 34 26.73 -14.40 22.23
C LEU A 34 25.20 -14.44 22.27
N GLN A 35 24.62 -15.52 21.77
CA GLN A 35 23.18 -15.74 21.79
C GLN A 35 22.87 -17.12 22.35
N VAL A 36 22.06 -17.17 23.41
CA VAL A 36 21.61 -18.41 24.04
C VAL A 36 20.14 -18.64 23.68
N LEU A 37 19.85 -19.78 23.10
CA LEU A 37 18.52 -20.29 22.78
C LEU A 37 18.33 -21.65 23.48
N PRO A 38 17.10 -22.17 23.62
CA PRO A 38 16.89 -23.52 24.15
C PRO A 38 17.74 -24.56 23.40
N ASN A 39 18.53 -25.33 24.15
CA ASN A 39 19.47 -26.36 23.66
C ASN A 39 20.58 -25.86 22.71
N ASN A 40 20.73 -24.56 22.46
CA ASN A 40 21.69 -24.04 21.50
C ASN A 40 22.33 -22.73 21.96
N MET A 41 23.64 -22.59 21.75
CA MET A 41 24.37 -21.36 21.97
C MET A 41 25.16 -21.02 20.72
N TYR A 42 25.12 -19.76 20.37
CA TYR A 42 25.76 -19.22 19.18
C TYR A 42 26.80 -18.22 19.63
N LEU A 43 28.04 -18.43 19.20
CA LEU A 43 29.19 -17.64 19.59
C LEU A 43 29.82 -17.06 18.32
N GLU A 44 29.96 -15.74 18.28
CA GLU A 44 30.78 -15.05 17.29
C GLU A 44 32.00 -14.47 18.00
N ILE A 45 33.19 -14.88 17.53
CA ILE A 45 34.48 -14.46 18.08
C ILE A 45 35.36 -13.93 16.95
N GLU A 46 36.41 -13.20 17.32
CA GLU A 46 37.44 -12.80 16.36
C GLU A 46 38.05 -14.01 15.63
N ALA A 47 38.52 -13.82 14.40
CA ALA A 47 39.15 -14.91 13.64
C ALA A 47 40.35 -15.51 14.37
N LEU A 48 40.39 -16.84 14.38
CA LEU A 48 41.47 -17.65 14.93
C LEU A 48 42.20 -18.37 13.80
N GLY A 49 43.46 -18.74 14.03
CA GLY A 49 44.14 -19.66 13.12
C GLY A 49 43.44 -21.02 13.09
N GLU A 50 43.53 -21.77 11.98
CA GLU A 50 42.84 -23.07 11.83
C GLU A 50 43.10 -24.04 13.00
N ARG A 51 44.34 -24.08 13.50
CA ARG A 51 44.72 -24.93 14.64
C ARG A 51 44.06 -24.49 15.94
N GLU A 52 43.99 -23.19 16.19
CA GLU A 52 43.38 -22.62 17.40
C GLU A 52 41.87 -22.79 17.38
N ALA A 53 41.24 -22.59 16.22
CA ALA A 53 39.83 -22.84 16.00
C ALA A 53 39.47 -24.32 16.24
N ALA A 54 40.26 -25.26 15.70
CA ALA A 54 40.05 -26.69 15.91
C ALA A 54 40.25 -27.10 17.38
N ALA A 55 41.26 -26.57 18.06
CA ALA A 55 41.49 -26.80 19.48
C ALA A 55 40.34 -26.26 20.34
N LEU A 56 39.87 -25.04 20.04
CA LEU A 56 38.72 -24.44 20.73
C LEU A 56 37.46 -25.28 20.54
N GLN A 57 37.17 -25.75 19.33
CA GLN A 57 36.02 -26.62 19.07
C GLN A 57 36.09 -27.93 19.86
N GLN A 58 37.27 -28.56 19.92
CA GLN A 58 37.44 -29.79 20.70
C GLN A 58 37.22 -29.55 22.20
N GLU A 59 37.78 -28.47 22.75
CA GLU A 59 37.59 -28.13 24.17
C GLU A 59 36.12 -27.82 24.49
N LEU A 60 35.44 -27.07 23.62
CA LEU A 60 34.00 -26.79 23.75
C LEU A 60 33.17 -28.08 23.68
N GLN A 61 33.56 -29.03 22.82
CA GLN A 61 32.87 -30.31 22.69
C GLN A 61 33.13 -31.26 23.86
N ALA A 62 34.23 -31.06 24.60
CA ALA A 62 34.53 -31.81 25.82
C ALA A 62 33.72 -31.35 27.05
N ILE A 63 33.05 -30.20 26.97
CA ILE A 63 32.19 -29.70 28.07
C ILE A 63 31.04 -30.68 28.29
N ALA A 64 30.85 -31.10 29.55
CA ALA A 64 29.78 -32.02 29.92
C ALA A 64 28.40 -31.47 29.51
N GLY A 65 27.65 -32.25 28.73
CA GLY A 65 26.32 -31.87 28.24
C GLY A 65 26.30 -31.16 26.90
N VAL A 66 27.47 -30.81 26.33
CA VAL A 66 27.56 -30.42 24.91
C VAL A 66 27.42 -31.67 24.04
N ILE A 67 26.52 -31.59 23.06
CA ILE A 67 26.21 -32.65 22.11
C ILE A 67 27.05 -32.47 20.85
N ARG A 68 27.12 -31.24 20.34
CA ARG A 68 27.81 -30.93 19.08
C ARG A 68 28.29 -29.49 19.04
N VAL A 69 29.47 -29.28 18.45
CA VAL A 69 29.96 -27.96 18.06
C VAL A 69 30.11 -27.94 16.55
N ALA A 70 29.64 -26.89 15.88
CA ALA A 70 29.71 -26.75 14.43
C ALA A 70 30.00 -25.30 14.02
N ASN A 71 30.75 -25.12 12.94
CA ASN A 71 30.87 -23.82 12.28
C ASN A 71 29.54 -23.47 11.61
N ILE A 72 29.18 -22.19 11.67
CA ILE A 72 28.03 -21.64 10.95
C ILE A 72 28.50 -20.44 10.13
N GLU A 73 27.80 -20.16 9.03
CA GLU A 73 28.12 -19.00 8.19
C GLU A 73 27.43 -17.73 8.68
N VAL A 74 26.23 -17.85 9.25
CA VAL A 74 25.36 -16.72 9.61
C VAL A 74 24.85 -16.92 11.03
N MET A 75 24.85 -15.85 11.83
CA MET A 75 24.30 -15.90 13.18
C MET A 75 22.77 -15.88 13.15
N PRO A 76 22.05 -16.53 14.09
CA PRO A 76 20.59 -16.60 14.04
C PRO A 76 19.89 -15.24 14.07
N HIS A 77 20.47 -14.25 14.74
CA HIS A 77 19.94 -12.88 14.75
C HIS A 77 20.10 -12.20 13.37
N GLU A 78 21.24 -12.37 12.70
CA GLU A 78 21.46 -11.89 11.32
C GLU A 78 20.49 -12.56 10.35
N GLU A 79 20.26 -13.87 10.48
CA GLU A 79 19.34 -14.60 9.62
C GLU A 79 17.89 -14.13 9.82
N ARG A 80 17.47 -13.92 11.06
CA ARG A 80 16.14 -13.35 11.38
C ARG A 80 16.00 -11.94 10.81
N GLU A 81 17.03 -11.11 10.90
CA GLU A 81 17.02 -9.76 10.33
C GLU A 81 16.91 -9.80 8.79
N ARG A 82 17.68 -10.68 8.12
CA ARG A 82 17.58 -10.91 6.68
C ARG A 82 16.19 -11.39 6.26
N GLN A 83 15.59 -12.31 7.01
CA GLN A 83 14.24 -12.79 6.76
C GLN A 83 13.20 -11.68 6.88
N LEU A 84 13.26 -10.88 7.96
CA LEU A 84 12.36 -9.74 8.16
C LEU A 84 12.53 -8.70 7.04
N LYS A 85 13.77 -8.41 6.64
CA LYS A 85 14.07 -7.52 5.52
C LYS A 85 13.49 -8.03 4.21
N ALA A 86 13.68 -9.31 3.88
CA ALA A 86 13.13 -9.91 2.67
C ALA A 86 11.59 -9.85 2.64
N VAL A 87 10.93 -10.06 3.79
CA VAL A 87 9.49 -9.89 3.91
C VAL A 87 9.09 -8.43 3.62
N LEU A 88 9.73 -7.45 4.29
CA LEU A 88 9.44 -6.03 4.09
C LEU A 88 9.70 -5.56 2.65
N ASP A 89 10.75 -6.07 2.02
CA ASP A 89 11.15 -5.73 0.64
C ASP A 89 10.20 -6.31 -0.41
N SER A 90 9.54 -7.43 -0.09
CA SER A 90 8.54 -8.06 -0.97
C SER A 90 7.17 -7.36 -0.95
N VAL A 91 6.89 -6.55 0.09
CA VAL A 91 5.60 -5.87 0.22
C VAL A 91 5.53 -4.71 -0.77
N SER A 92 4.42 -4.66 -1.52
CA SER A 92 4.17 -3.60 -2.52
C SER A 92 3.76 -2.26 -1.90
N ASP A 93 3.18 -2.28 -0.71
CA ASP A 93 2.87 -1.08 0.05
C ASP A 93 4.17 -0.51 0.66
N GLY A 94 4.25 0.82 0.72
CA GLY A 94 5.38 1.50 1.36
C GLY A 94 5.34 1.30 2.87
N ILE A 95 6.36 0.67 3.45
CA ILE A 95 6.45 0.47 4.90
C ILE A 95 7.51 1.40 5.49
N ILE A 96 7.09 2.17 6.49
CA ILE A 96 7.93 3.08 7.25
C ILE A 96 7.77 2.79 8.73
N ALA A 97 8.88 2.60 9.45
CA ALA A 97 8.86 2.56 10.90
C ALA A 97 9.73 3.68 11.47
N VAL A 98 9.30 4.22 12.60
CA VAL A 98 10.01 5.23 13.38
C VAL A 98 10.16 4.80 14.83
N ASP A 99 11.21 5.27 15.49
CA ASP A 99 11.38 5.13 16.93
C ASP A 99 10.50 6.13 17.72
N ARG A 100 10.70 6.19 19.04
CA ARG A 100 9.97 7.08 19.94
C ARG A 100 10.26 8.57 19.69
N GLN A 101 11.39 8.89 19.08
CA GLN A 101 11.81 10.25 18.72
C GLN A 101 11.31 10.67 17.34
N GLY A 102 10.70 9.75 16.57
CA GLY A 102 10.26 10.02 15.21
C GLY A 102 11.34 9.79 14.15
N ILE A 103 12.48 9.18 14.54
CA ILE A 103 13.57 8.85 13.64
C ILE A 103 13.23 7.59 12.86
N ILE A 104 13.38 7.63 11.54
CA ILE A 104 13.08 6.51 10.65
C ILE A 104 14.08 5.38 10.89
N THR A 105 13.56 4.22 11.29
CA THR A 105 14.30 2.97 11.52
C THR A 105 14.09 1.95 10.42
N VAL A 106 12.96 2.00 9.70
CA VAL A 106 12.65 1.13 8.57
C VAL A 106 12.12 1.96 7.42
N PHE A 107 12.63 1.71 6.21
CA PHE A 107 12.18 2.34 4.99
C PHE A 107 12.35 1.34 3.83
N ASN A 108 11.26 0.69 3.41
CA ASN A 108 11.35 -0.39 2.42
C ASN A 108 11.49 0.13 0.97
N PRO A 109 11.87 -0.72 -0.01
CA PRO A 109 11.99 -0.34 -1.41
C PRO A 109 10.70 0.22 -2.03
N ALA A 110 9.52 -0.18 -1.54
CA ALA A 110 8.26 0.39 -1.99
C ALA A 110 8.14 1.87 -1.58
N CYS A 111 8.58 2.23 -0.37
CA CYS A 111 8.68 3.63 0.06
C CYS A 111 9.63 4.45 -0.81
N GLU A 112 10.78 3.89 -1.21
CA GLU A 112 11.70 4.59 -2.11
C GLU A 112 11.04 4.93 -3.45
N LYS A 113 10.28 4.00 -4.01
CA LYS A 113 9.57 4.18 -5.29
C LYS A 113 8.40 5.17 -5.16
N ILE A 114 7.67 5.11 -4.05
CA ILE A 114 6.50 5.96 -3.77
C ILE A 114 6.94 7.40 -3.51
N LEU A 115 7.94 7.59 -2.65
CA LEU A 115 8.38 8.90 -2.18
C LEU A 115 9.47 9.51 -3.06
N LEU A 116 10.13 8.70 -3.91
CA LEU A 116 11.29 9.07 -4.72
C LEU A 116 12.48 9.53 -3.88
N ILE A 117 12.66 8.88 -2.73
CA ILE A 117 13.73 9.15 -1.78
C ILE A 117 14.46 7.83 -1.55
N ALA A 118 15.79 7.81 -1.74
CA ALA A 118 16.58 6.64 -1.42
C ALA A 118 16.58 6.38 0.10
N ALA A 119 16.51 5.11 0.51
CA ALA A 119 16.49 4.69 1.90
C ALA A 119 17.70 5.23 2.67
N GLU A 120 18.87 5.27 2.03
CA GLU A 120 20.10 5.85 2.59
C GLU A 120 19.95 7.33 3.02
N LYS A 121 19.06 8.07 2.37
CA LYS A 121 18.78 9.49 2.69
C LYS A 121 17.66 9.66 3.70
N ALA A 122 16.87 8.62 3.96
CA ALA A 122 15.72 8.65 4.85
C ALA A 122 16.01 8.02 6.21
N LEU A 123 16.73 6.89 6.23
CA LEU A 123 17.11 6.17 7.44
C LEU A 123 17.92 7.08 8.39
N GLY A 124 17.57 7.04 9.67
CA GLY A 124 18.23 7.86 10.70
C GLY A 124 17.81 9.33 10.73
N ARG A 125 16.85 9.76 9.89
CA ARG A 125 16.31 11.13 9.90
C ARG A 125 14.92 11.19 10.50
N ASP A 126 14.51 12.38 10.92
CA ASP A 126 13.15 12.63 11.39
C ASP A 126 12.15 12.47 10.24
N VAL A 127 11.09 11.69 10.46
CA VAL A 127 10.04 11.43 9.47
C VAL A 127 9.33 12.70 8.99
N ALA A 128 9.23 13.71 9.85
CA ALA A 128 8.63 15.00 9.52
C ALA A 128 9.45 15.77 8.47
N GLU A 129 10.78 15.60 8.47
CA GLU A 129 11.66 16.22 7.47
C GLU A 129 11.60 15.50 6.12
N VAL A 130 11.41 14.18 6.14
CA VAL A 130 11.47 13.35 4.92
C VAL A 130 10.15 13.40 4.15
N ILE A 131 9.00 13.39 4.84
CA ILE A 131 7.70 13.19 4.19
C ILE A 131 6.74 14.38 4.42
N SER A 132 6.92 15.13 5.52
CA SER A 132 6.17 16.33 6.00
C SER A 132 5.59 16.14 7.41
N MET A 133 5.29 17.25 8.10
CA MET A 133 4.71 17.26 9.46
C MET A 133 3.26 16.74 9.56
N ASP A 134 2.52 16.68 8.45
CA ASP A 134 1.06 16.43 8.45
C ASP A 134 0.69 14.94 8.38
N ILE A 135 1.56 14.06 8.88
CA ILE A 135 1.38 12.61 8.80
C ILE A 135 0.70 12.11 10.08
N PRO A 136 -0.40 11.35 9.98
CA PRO A 136 -1.10 10.80 11.15
C PRO A 136 -0.20 9.98 12.09
N MET A 137 0.88 9.39 11.56
CA MET A 137 1.91 8.68 12.31
C MET A 137 2.51 9.53 13.45
N ILE A 138 2.79 10.81 13.23
CA ILE A 138 3.43 11.68 14.24
C ILE A 138 2.48 11.94 15.41
N ASN A 139 1.20 12.19 15.11
CA ASN A 139 0.19 12.39 16.15
C ASN A 139 -0.11 11.09 16.90
N SER A 140 -0.16 9.96 16.20
CA SER A 140 -0.33 8.64 16.79
C SER A 140 0.85 8.17 17.63
N LEU A 141 2.07 8.60 17.32
CA LEU A 141 3.25 8.32 18.14
C LEU A 141 3.11 8.94 19.54
N LYS A 142 2.50 10.14 19.63
CA LYS A 142 2.24 10.83 20.91
C LYS A 142 1.11 10.19 21.71
N ASN A 143 0.04 9.81 21.03
CA ASN A 143 -1.17 9.30 21.67
C ASN A 143 -1.11 7.79 21.95
N GLY A 144 -0.21 7.07 21.27
CA GLY A 144 -0.06 5.62 21.37
C GLY A 144 -1.20 4.82 20.73
N GLU A 145 -2.01 5.47 19.92
CA GLU A 145 -3.16 4.88 19.23
C GLU A 145 -2.86 4.65 17.74
N GLY A 146 -3.26 3.48 17.25
CA GLY A 146 -3.23 3.19 15.81
C GLY A 146 -4.27 3.99 15.04
N TYR A 147 -4.10 4.05 13.72
CA TYR A 147 -5.08 4.66 12.82
C TYR A 147 -5.22 3.82 11.56
N ASP A 148 -6.38 3.92 10.92
CA ASP A 148 -6.74 3.13 9.75
C ASP A 148 -7.14 4.01 8.58
N HIS A 149 -6.58 3.67 7.41
CA HIS A 149 -7.00 4.20 6.10
C HIS A 149 -7.14 5.73 6.09
N LYS A 150 -6.21 6.43 6.74
CA LYS A 150 -6.16 7.89 6.72
C LYS A 150 -5.60 8.34 5.39
N GLU A 151 -6.38 9.13 4.66
CA GLU A 151 -5.92 9.74 3.43
C GLU A 151 -4.85 10.80 3.74
N ILE A 152 -3.68 10.66 3.13
CA ILE A 152 -2.61 11.64 3.19
C ILE A 152 -2.24 12.09 1.78
N LYS A 153 -1.83 13.35 1.67
CA LYS A 153 -1.43 13.96 0.39
C LYS A 153 0.06 14.23 0.46
N ILE A 154 0.83 13.46 -0.28
CA ILE A 154 2.28 13.63 -0.33
C ILE A 154 2.64 14.32 -1.63
N THR A 155 3.41 15.40 -1.53
CA THR A 155 3.99 16.09 -2.68
C THR A 155 5.35 15.48 -2.95
N THR A 156 5.49 14.84 -4.12
CA THR A 156 6.76 14.28 -4.60
C THR A 156 7.21 15.04 -5.85
N PRO A 157 8.45 14.84 -6.34
CA PRO A 157 8.88 15.39 -7.62
C PRO A 157 7.98 15.04 -8.82
N ARG A 158 7.18 13.96 -8.74
CA ARG A 158 6.19 13.58 -9.77
C ARG A 158 4.87 14.33 -9.68
N GLY A 159 4.65 15.09 -8.61
CA GLY A 159 3.41 15.81 -8.33
C GLY A 159 2.80 15.41 -6.99
N ARG A 160 1.57 15.89 -6.76
CA ARG A 160 0.81 15.65 -5.53
C ARG A 160 -0.06 14.41 -5.70
N HIS A 161 0.19 13.39 -4.90
CA HIS A 161 -0.51 12.11 -4.95
C HIS A 161 -1.25 11.83 -3.65
N HIS A 162 -2.32 11.04 -3.74
CA HIS A 162 -3.16 10.64 -2.62
C HIS A 162 -2.77 9.23 -2.19
N TYR A 163 -2.53 9.04 -0.90
CA TYR A 163 -2.15 7.76 -0.32
C TYR A 163 -3.08 7.42 0.85
N LEU A 164 -3.33 6.13 1.05
CA LEU A 164 -3.93 5.64 2.29
C LEU A 164 -2.82 5.22 3.23
N SER A 165 -2.85 5.77 4.44
CA SER A 165 -1.93 5.41 5.50
C SER A 165 -2.66 4.67 6.61
N THR A 166 -2.10 3.53 7.03
CA THR A 166 -2.54 2.77 8.19
C THR A 166 -1.35 2.59 9.12
N GLY A 167 -1.49 3.01 10.38
CA GLY A 167 -0.41 2.97 11.35
C GLY A 167 -0.74 2.12 12.58
N ARG A 168 0.29 1.46 13.11
CA ARG A 168 0.24 0.71 14.38
C ARG A 168 1.41 1.07 15.29
N PRO A 169 1.19 1.27 16.60
CA PRO A 169 2.27 1.51 17.55
C PRO A 169 3.08 0.24 17.77
N ILE A 170 4.40 0.40 17.84
CA ILE A 170 5.32 -0.64 18.27
C ILE A 170 5.39 -0.54 19.80
N LYS A 171 5.06 -1.64 20.49
CA LYS A 171 5.00 -1.68 21.95
C LYS A 171 6.02 -2.66 22.52
N ASP A 172 6.61 -2.32 23.66
CA ASP A 172 7.43 -3.25 24.44
C ASP A 172 6.57 -4.25 25.22
N GLN A 173 7.21 -5.17 25.95
CA GLN A 173 6.52 -6.18 26.77
C GLN A 173 5.67 -5.57 27.90
N ALA A 174 5.96 -4.32 28.30
CA ALA A 174 5.19 -3.58 29.30
C ALA A 174 4.04 -2.76 28.68
N GLY A 175 3.83 -2.85 27.36
CA GLY A 175 2.81 -2.11 26.62
C GLY A 175 3.17 -0.65 26.32
N ARG A 176 4.39 -0.21 26.61
CA ARG A 176 4.86 1.16 26.34
C ARG A 176 5.18 1.31 24.87
N VAL A 177 4.79 2.42 24.28
CA VAL A 177 5.06 2.74 22.88
C VAL A 177 6.53 3.10 22.72
N ILE A 178 7.24 2.29 21.94
CA ILE A 178 8.66 2.45 21.62
C ILE A 178 8.89 2.93 20.18
N GLY A 179 7.84 3.03 19.39
CA GLY A 179 7.88 3.49 18.01
C GLY A 179 6.54 3.34 17.32
N MET A 180 6.52 3.54 16.01
CA MET A 180 5.33 3.45 15.18
C MET A 180 5.69 2.87 13.82
N VAL A 181 4.87 1.97 13.29
CA VAL A 181 4.97 1.52 11.89
C VAL A 181 3.75 2.02 11.12
N ALA A 182 3.94 2.48 9.88
CA ALA A 182 2.85 2.76 8.97
C ALA A 182 3.08 2.13 7.61
N ALA A 183 1.98 1.68 7.02
CA ALA A 183 1.90 1.26 5.64
C ALA A 183 1.27 2.39 4.81
N LEU A 184 1.88 2.68 3.68
CA LEU A 184 1.50 3.68 2.70
C LEU A 184 1.09 2.99 1.41
N LYS A 185 -0.19 3.11 1.07
CA LYS A 185 -0.76 2.52 -0.14
C LYS A 185 -1.11 3.61 -1.14
N ASP A 186 -0.58 3.50 -2.35
CA ASP A 186 -0.87 4.44 -3.43
C ASP A 186 -2.31 4.25 -3.95
N MET A 187 -3.12 5.29 -3.84
CA MET A 187 -4.49 5.27 -4.38
C MET A 187 -4.53 5.29 -5.90
N SER A 188 -3.44 5.68 -6.57
CA SER A 188 -3.28 5.52 -8.02
C SER A 188 -3.36 4.05 -8.39
N GLN A 189 -2.72 3.16 -7.62
CA GLN A 189 -2.79 1.72 -7.84
C GLN A 189 -4.13 1.11 -7.44
N VAL A 190 -4.82 1.66 -6.42
CA VAL A 190 -6.20 1.22 -6.13
C VAL A 190 -7.14 1.63 -7.25
N ARG A 191 -6.96 2.83 -7.82
CA ARG A 191 -7.67 3.23 -9.04
C ARG A 191 -7.28 2.31 -10.18
N ASP A 192 -6.01 2.04 -10.43
CA ASP A 192 -5.54 1.17 -11.52
C ASP A 192 -5.98 -0.28 -11.36
N LEU A 193 -6.06 -0.79 -10.12
CA LEU A 193 -6.57 -2.12 -9.80
C LEU A 193 -8.10 -2.16 -9.94
N VAL A 194 -8.80 -1.11 -9.49
CA VAL A 194 -10.21 -0.92 -9.81
C VAL A 194 -10.37 -0.81 -11.33
N TYR A 195 -9.52 -0.12 -12.07
CA TYR A 195 -9.50 0.02 -13.54
C TYR A 195 -9.04 -1.25 -14.27
N SER A 196 -8.29 -2.16 -13.62
CA SER A 196 -7.83 -3.41 -14.21
C SER A 196 -8.83 -4.53 -13.96
N VAL A 197 -9.49 -4.52 -12.79
CA VAL A 197 -10.64 -5.36 -12.46
C VAL A 197 -11.89 -4.87 -13.19
N THR A 198 -12.04 -3.54 -13.34
CA THR A 198 -12.95 -2.87 -14.27
C THR A 198 -12.20 -2.43 -15.51
N LYS A 199 -11.40 -3.32 -16.13
CA LYS A 199 -11.24 -3.19 -17.58
C LYS A 199 -12.66 -3.19 -18.11
N PRO A 200 -13.20 -2.08 -18.66
CA PRO A 200 -14.42 -2.19 -19.42
C PRO A 200 -14.09 -3.28 -20.44
N SER A 201 -14.89 -4.34 -20.52
CA SER A 201 -14.89 -5.15 -21.73
C SER A 201 -14.89 -4.16 -22.89
N MET A 202 -13.91 -4.27 -23.80
CA MET A 202 -13.75 -3.38 -24.95
C MET A 202 -14.90 -3.66 -25.91
N ILE A 203 -16.11 -3.27 -25.50
CA ILE A 203 -17.36 -3.49 -26.22
C ILE A 203 -17.37 -2.43 -27.31
N THR A 204 -17.17 -2.89 -28.52
CA THR A 204 -17.35 -2.14 -29.75
C THR A 204 -18.77 -2.36 -30.27
N PHE A 205 -19.13 -1.67 -31.35
CA PHE A 205 -20.41 -1.94 -32.01
C PHE A 205 -20.48 -3.34 -32.64
N ASP A 206 -19.34 -3.99 -32.86
CA ASP A 206 -19.27 -5.32 -33.46
C ASP A 206 -19.63 -6.41 -32.44
N ASP A 207 -19.55 -6.10 -31.14
CA ASP A 207 -19.99 -6.97 -30.04
C ASP A 207 -21.51 -6.90 -29.79
N ILE A 208 -22.23 -5.99 -30.47
CA ILE A 208 -23.68 -5.87 -30.36
C ILE A 208 -24.33 -6.73 -31.44
N ILE A 209 -24.91 -7.87 -31.04
CA ILE A 209 -25.62 -8.78 -31.95
C ILE A 209 -27.04 -8.25 -32.20
N TYR A 210 -27.41 -8.04 -33.46
CA TYR A 210 -28.75 -7.66 -33.88
C TYR A 210 -29.09 -8.21 -35.28
N GLY A 211 -30.39 -8.30 -35.60
CA GLY A 211 -30.87 -8.84 -36.88
C GLY A 211 -32.03 -8.08 -37.51
N SER A 212 -32.36 -6.88 -37.02
CA SER A 212 -33.44 -6.06 -37.59
C SER A 212 -32.90 -4.80 -38.26
N GLU A 213 -33.51 -4.41 -39.39
CA GLU A 213 -33.17 -3.17 -40.11
C GLU A 213 -33.30 -1.92 -39.23
N VAL A 214 -34.24 -1.94 -38.27
CA VAL A 214 -34.42 -0.85 -37.31
C VAL A 214 -33.19 -0.71 -36.42
N MET A 215 -32.63 -1.82 -35.92
CA MET A 215 -31.44 -1.79 -35.08
C MET A 215 -30.19 -1.40 -35.88
N GLU A 216 -30.10 -1.80 -37.14
CA GLU A 216 -29.03 -1.38 -38.04
C GLU A 216 -28.98 0.15 -38.18
N ARG A 217 -30.14 0.80 -38.36
CA ARG A 217 -30.24 2.27 -38.39
C ARG A 217 -29.81 2.90 -37.07
N VAL A 218 -30.19 2.30 -35.94
CA VAL A 218 -29.80 2.79 -34.60
C VAL A 218 -28.29 2.70 -34.39
N VAL A 219 -27.66 1.59 -34.77
CA VAL A 219 -26.20 1.40 -34.70
C VAL A 219 -25.48 2.39 -35.61
N ALA A 220 -25.95 2.58 -36.84
CA ALA A 220 -25.37 3.56 -37.76
C ALA A 220 -25.46 4.99 -37.22
N MET A 221 -26.60 5.36 -36.63
CA MET A 221 -26.77 6.66 -35.96
C MET A 221 -25.82 6.81 -34.77
N ALA A 222 -25.69 5.79 -33.92
CA ALA A 222 -24.82 5.81 -32.75
C ALA A 222 -23.33 5.97 -33.14
N LYS A 223 -22.87 5.27 -34.19
CA LYS A 223 -21.50 5.43 -34.75
C LYS A 223 -21.24 6.87 -35.21
N ARG A 224 -22.22 7.51 -35.86
CA ARG A 224 -22.08 8.92 -36.30
C ARG A 224 -21.97 9.88 -35.12
N VAL A 225 -22.80 9.70 -34.10
CA VAL A 225 -22.82 10.58 -32.92
C VAL A 225 -21.56 10.40 -32.06
N ALA A 226 -21.03 9.18 -31.97
CA ALA A 226 -19.81 8.87 -31.21
C ALA A 226 -18.58 9.69 -31.62
N ARG A 227 -18.51 10.12 -32.88
CA ARG A 227 -17.42 10.95 -33.41
C ARG A 227 -17.56 12.44 -33.06
N SER A 228 -18.65 12.84 -32.41
CA SER A 228 -18.91 14.21 -31.97
C SER A 228 -18.74 14.35 -30.45
N ASP A 229 -18.62 15.59 -29.97
CA ASP A 229 -18.61 15.92 -28.54
C ASP A 229 -20.03 16.14 -27.97
N SER A 230 -21.09 15.73 -28.68
CA SER A 230 -22.47 15.94 -28.27
C SER A 230 -22.90 15.03 -27.12
N THR A 231 -23.74 15.53 -26.22
CA THR A 231 -24.40 14.71 -25.19
C THR A 231 -25.37 13.72 -25.83
N VAL A 232 -25.25 12.43 -25.48
CA VAL A 232 -26.08 11.35 -26.03
C VAL A 232 -27.07 10.83 -24.99
N MET A 233 -28.35 10.76 -25.35
CA MET A 233 -29.40 10.15 -24.52
C MET A 233 -29.86 8.84 -25.15
N ILE A 234 -29.60 7.73 -24.46
CA ILE A 234 -30.01 6.39 -24.90
C ILE A 234 -31.34 6.03 -24.21
N ARG A 235 -32.40 5.83 -24.99
CA ARG A 235 -33.73 5.46 -24.50
C ARG A 235 -34.07 4.02 -24.89
N GLY A 236 -34.85 3.36 -24.04
CA GLY A 236 -35.31 1.98 -24.24
C GLY A 236 -35.73 1.34 -22.93
N GLU A 237 -36.49 0.26 -22.99
CA GLU A 237 -36.99 -0.49 -21.82
C GLU A 237 -35.87 -1.14 -21.01
N SER A 238 -36.13 -1.51 -19.75
CA SER A 238 -35.12 -2.18 -18.91
C SER A 238 -34.63 -3.47 -19.58
N GLY A 239 -33.33 -3.77 -19.49
CA GLY A 239 -32.74 -4.98 -20.09
C GLY A 239 -32.41 -4.92 -21.59
N THR A 240 -32.73 -3.84 -22.30
CA THR A 240 -32.48 -3.70 -23.76
C THR A 240 -31.01 -3.43 -24.16
N GLY A 241 -30.04 -3.69 -23.28
CA GLY A 241 -28.61 -3.53 -23.63
C GLY A 241 -28.12 -2.07 -23.79
N LYS A 242 -28.81 -1.07 -23.25
CA LYS A 242 -28.40 0.36 -23.32
C LYS A 242 -26.98 0.64 -22.85
N GLU A 243 -26.49 -0.14 -21.88
CA GLU A 243 -25.12 -0.01 -21.39
C GLU A 243 -24.08 -0.46 -22.43
N LEU A 244 -24.39 -1.49 -23.22
CA LEU A 244 -23.53 -1.94 -24.33
C LEU A 244 -23.38 -0.83 -25.37
N PHE A 245 -24.47 -0.15 -25.71
CA PHE A 245 -24.45 1.01 -26.60
C PHE A 245 -23.60 2.16 -26.06
N ALA A 246 -23.67 2.47 -24.76
CA ALA A 246 -22.87 3.53 -24.17
C ALA A 246 -21.36 3.23 -24.21
N ARG A 247 -21.00 1.97 -23.95
CA ARG A 247 -19.62 1.49 -24.03
C ARG A 247 -19.11 1.50 -25.48
N ALA A 248 -19.91 1.04 -26.44
CA ALA A 248 -19.59 1.09 -27.86
C ALA A 248 -19.42 2.51 -28.41
N ILE A 249 -20.29 3.45 -28.00
CA ILE A 249 -20.16 4.87 -28.34
C ILE A 249 -18.85 5.44 -27.79
N HIS A 250 -18.47 5.09 -26.56
CA HIS A 250 -17.22 5.54 -25.98
C HIS A 250 -15.99 5.01 -26.74
N MET A 251 -15.98 3.72 -27.10
CA MET A 251 -14.90 3.09 -27.86
C MET A 251 -14.74 3.63 -29.28
N GLU A 252 -15.82 4.05 -29.93
CA GLU A 252 -15.80 4.68 -31.27
C GLU A 252 -15.47 6.19 -31.21
N SER A 253 -15.45 6.80 -30.01
CA SER A 253 -15.21 8.23 -29.85
C SER A 253 -13.73 8.62 -29.84
N LEU A 254 -13.45 9.91 -30.04
CA LEU A 254 -12.11 10.51 -29.82
C LEU A 254 -11.63 10.42 -28.37
N ARG A 255 -12.51 10.03 -27.44
CA ARG A 255 -12.24 9.88 -26.01
C ARG A 255 -12.02 8.43 -25.58
N LYS A 256 -11.93 7.47 -26.52
CA LYS A 256 -11.77 6.02 -26.24
C LYS A 256 -10.62 5.64 -25.31
N ASN A 257 -9.54 6.44 -25.29
CA ASN A 257 -8.37 6.23 -24.44
C ASN A 257 -8.49 6.92 -23.07
N LYS A 258 -9.66 7.49 -22.76
CA LYS A 258 -9.91 8.22 -21.52
C LYS A 258 -10.90 7.44 -20.66
N PRO A 259 -10.97 7.71 -19.35
CA PRO A 259 -11.92 7.04 -18.45
C PRO A 259 -13.37 7.00 -18.95
N PHE A 260 -13.99 5.83 -18.84
CA PHE A 260 -15.43 5.63 -18.91
C PHE A 260 -15.96 5.34 -17.51
N VAL A 261 -16.79 6.23 -16.98
CA VAL A 261 -17.36 6.09 -15.63
C VAL A 261 -18.85 5.81 -15.73
N PRO A 262 -19.29 4.55 -15.57
CA PRO A 262 -20.71 4.23 -15.47
C PRO A 262 -21.23 4.59 -14.08
N LEU A 263 -22.30 5.36 -14.02
CA LEU A 263 -22.97 5.72 -12.77
C LEU A 263 -24.44 5.33 -12.85
N ASN A 264 -24.84 4.42 -11.96
CA ASN A 264 -26.20 3.93 -11.87
C ASN A 264 -26.99 4.74 -10.85
N CYS A 265 -27.79 5.69 -11.33
CA CYS A 265 -28.52 6.61 -10.48
C CYS A 265 -29.61 5.94 -9.63
N ALA A 266 -29.99 4.69 -9.91
CA ALA A 266 -30.96 3.96 -9.09
C ALA A 266 -30.32 3.17 -7.94
N ALA A 267 -28.99 3.08 -7.89
CA ALA A 267 -28.26 2.34 -6.84
C ALA A 267 -27.80 3.24 -5.69
N LEU A 268 -27.97 4.56 -5.80
CA LEU A 268 -27.50 5.54 -4.82
C LEU A 268 -28.70 6.34 -4.26
N PRO A 269 -28.77 6.57 -2.95
CA PRO A 269 -29.74 7.51 -2.35
C PRO A 269 -29.56 8.93 -2.90
N ASP A 270 -30.65 9.67 -3.09
CA ASP A 270 -30.63 11.01 -3.73
C ASP A 270 -29.65 12.00 -3.06
N SER A 271 -29.53 11.95 -1.72
CA SER A 271 -28.62 12.80 -0.93
C SER A 271 -27.13 12.49 -1.18
N LEU A 272 -26.79 11.23 -1.44
CA LEU A 272 -25.44 10.80 -1.78
C LEU A 272 -25.14 11.05 -3.27
N LEU A 273 -26.16 10.97 -4.13
CA LEU A 273 -26.00 11.19 -5.56
C LEU A 273 -25.60 12.64 -5.87
N GLU A 274 -26.20 13.63 -5.20
CA GLU A 274 -25.84 15.04 -5.38
C GLU A 274 -24.43 15.37 -4.88
N SER A 275 -24.06 14.84 -3.71
CA SER A 275 -22.73 15.03 -3.11
C SER A 275 -21.61 14.31 -3.89
N GLU A 276 -21.89 13.15 -4.49
CA GLU A 276 -20.94 12.44 -5.36
C GLU A 276 -20.83 13.07 -6.76
N LEU A 277 -21.91 13.67 -7.30
CA LEU A 277 -21.90 14.28 -8.63
C LEU A 277 -21.26 15.67 -8.63
N PHE A 278 -21.72 16.57 -7.78
CA PHE A 278 -21.35 17.99 -7.79
C PHE A 278 -20.33 18.35 -6.71
N GLY A 279 -20.11 17.45 -5.75
CA GLY A 279 -19.32 17.74 -4.58
C GLY A 279 -20.13 18.49 -3.53
N TYR A 280 -19.50 18.74 -2.39
CA TYR A 280 -20.09 19.55 -1.32
C TYR A 280 -19.00 20.37 -0.62
N ALA A 281 -19.38 21.58 -0.18
CA ALA A 281 -18.55 22.40 0.69
C ALA A 281 -18.64 21.92 2.14
N ASP A 282 -17.61 22.20 2.94
CA ASP A 282 -17.61 21.87 4.37
C ASP A 282 -18.88 22.40 5.06
N GLY A 283 -19.59 21.52 5.78
CA GLY A 283 -20.80 21.88 6.52
C GLY A 283 -22.10 21.90 5.73
N ALA A 284 -22.13 21.40 4.49
CA ALA A 284 -23.35 21.41 3.66
C ALA A 284 -24.54 20.59 4.23
N PHE A 285 -24.30 19.58 5.08
CA PHE A 285 -25.34 18.84 5.79
C PHE A 285 -24.81 18.20 7.09
N THR A 286 -25.72 17.82 8.00
CA THR A 286 -25.40 17.15 9.27
C THR A 286 -24.82 15.75 9.01
N GLY A 287 -23.49 15.62 9.09
CA GLY A 287 -22.76 14.38 8.77
C GLY A 287 -21.70 14.53 7.67
N ALA A 288 -21.61 15.70 7.01
CA ALA A 288 -20.50 16.01 6.12
C ALA A 288 -19.19 16.02 6.92
N LYS A 289 -18.26 15.09 6.61
CA LYS A 289 -16.88 15.14 7.13
C LYS A 289 -16.26 16.51 6.74
N LYS A 290 -15.37 17.06 7.58
CA LYS A 290 -14.60 18.32 7.38
C LYS A 290 -13.62 18.29 6.18
N VAL A 291 -14.01 17.63 5.10
CA VAL A 291 -13.27 17.55 3.85
C VAL A 291 -14.29 17.74 2.73
N ALA A 292 -14.22 18.89 2.08
CA ALA A 292 -14.99 19.19 0.87
C ALA A 292 -14.69 18.15 -0.23
N ASN A 293 -15.74 17.47 -0.71
CA ASN A 293 -15.65 16.59 -1.87
C ASN A 293 -15.84 17.45 -3.13
N LYS A 294 -14.97 17.31 -4.13
CA LYS A 294 -15.10 18.05 -5.40
C LYS A 294 -16.17 17.46 -6.32
N GLY A 295 -16.63 16.23 -6.07
CA GLY A 295 -17.61 15.55 -6.91
C GLY A 295 -17.02 15.06 -8.23
N CYS A 296 -17.68 14.08 -8.85
CA CYS A 296 -17.29 13.44 -10.11
C CYS A 296 -17.19 14.42 -11.29
N LEU A 297 -17.98 15.51 -11.25
CA LEU A 297 -18.07 16.49 -12.34
C LEU A 297 -16.99 17.59 -12.31
N ASN A 298 -16.35 17.86 -11.16
CA ASN A 298 -15.27 18.85 -11.05
C ASN A 298 -13.87 18.22 -11.02
N LEU A 299 -13.78 16.90 -11.09
CA LEU A 299 -12.51 16.24 -11.40
C LEU A 299 -12.13 16.64 -12.85
N PRO A 300 -10.85 16.94 -13.13
CA PRO A 300 -10.37 17.29 -14.47
C PRO A 300 -10.34 16.02 -15.35
N MET A 301 -11.49 15.37 -15.53
CA MET A 301 -11.66 14.20 -16.37
C MET A 301 -12.07 14.67 -17.75
N ARG A 302 -11.15 14.65 -18.70
CA ARG A 302 -11.49 14.76 -20.13
C ARG A 302 -12.23 13.52 -20.67
N GLY A 303 -12.75 12.64 -19.80
CA GLY A 303 -13.34 11.33 -20.09
C GLY A 303 -14.81 11.37 -20.51
N LEU A 304 -15.50 10.23 -20.45
CA LEU A 304 -16.92 10.07 -20.74
C LEU A 304 -17.65 9.49 -19.54
N CYS A 305 -18.67 10.20 -19.05
CA CYS A 305 -19.55 9.72 -18.00
C CYS A 305 -20.81 9.14 -18.62
N PHE A 306 -21.20 7.94 -18.20
CA PHE A 306 -22.44 7.30 -18.62
C PHE A 306 -23.41 7.20 -17.45
N TRP A 307 -24.62 7.69 -17.64
CA TRP A 307 -25.65 7.71 -16.60
C TRP A 307 -26.82 6.82 -16.96
N THR A 308 -27.16 5.89 -16.08
CA THR A 308 -28.34 5.02 -16.26
C THR A 308 -29.45 5.40 -15.30
N LYS A 309 -30.71 5.25 -15.76
CA LYS A 309 -31.93 5.46 -14.95
C LYS A 309 -32.08 6.88 -14.38
N LEU A 310 -31.66 7.91 -15.12
CA LEU A 310 -31.90 9.32 -14.80
C LEU A 310 -33.39 9.65 -14.55
N ALA A 311 -34.31 8.90 -15.16
CA ALA A 311 -35.75 9.02 -14.93
C ALA A 311 -36.21 8.62 -13.52
N ASN A 312 -35.34 8.07 -12.67
CA ASN A 312 -35.63 7.74 -11.27
C ASN A 312 -35.00 8.73 -10.28
N CYS A 313 -34.19 9.70 -10.74
CA CYS A 313 -33.63 10.74 -9.87
C CYS A 313 -34.70 11.76 -9.43
N HIS A 314 -34.52 12.32 -8.24
CA HIS A 314 -35.31 13.45 -7.74
C HIS A 314 -35.27 14.68 -8.67
N LEU A 315 -36.33 15.49 -8.67
CA LEU A 315 -36.54 16.61 -9.61
C LEU A 315 -35.40 17.65 -9.57
N ILE A 316 -34.90 17.94 -8.37
CA ILE A 316 -33.81 18.90 -8.11
C ILE A 316 -32.51 18.43 -8.76
N CYS A 317 -32.20 17.13 -8.67
CA CYS A 317 -31.01 16.56 -9.30
C CYS A 317 -31.06 16.68 -10.84
N ARG A 318 -32.24 16.48 -11.44
CA ARG A 318 -32.43 16.67 -12.90
C ARG A 318 -32.26 18.13 -13.34
N GLN A 319 -32.68 19.08 -12.50
CA GLN A 319 -32.50 20.51 -12.77
C GLN A 319 -31.03 20.91 -12.70
N ASN A 320 -30.31 20.49 -11.65
CA ASN A 320 -28.87 20.76 -11.49
C ASN A 320 -28.05 20.14 -12.62
N PHE A 321 -28.42 18.93 -13.04
CA PHE A 321 -27.84 18.26 -14.19
C PHE A 321 -28.09 19.00 -15.51
N SER A 322 -29.33 19.44 -15.76
CA SER A 322 -29.66 20.25 -16.94
C SER A 322 -28.93 21.60 -16.92
N GLY A 323 -28.67 22.17 -15.74
CA GLY A 323 -27.82 23.35 -15.57
C GLY A 323 -26.39 23.05 -16.01
N TYR A 324 -25.77 22.01 -15.45
CA TYR A 324 -24.39 21.61 -15.77
C TYR A 324 -24.18 21.32 -17.28
N CYS A 325 -25.07 20.56 -17.92
CA CYS A 325 -24.95 20.29 -19.36
C CYS A 325 -25.09 21.54 -20.24
N ARG A 326 -25.71 22.62 -19.76
CA ARG A 326 -25.78 23.90 -20.49
C ARG A 326 -24.52 24.74 -20.30
N THR A 327 -23.85 24.61 -19.15
CA THR A 327 -22.65 25.38 -18.80
C THR A 327 -21.35 24.78 -19.35
N VAL A 328 -21.34 23.48 -19.69
CA VAL A 328 -20.15 22.73 -20.16
C VAL A 328 -20.04 22.71 -21.70
N LYS A 329 -20.56 23.73 -22.38
CA LYS A 329 -20.31 23.96 -23.82
C LYS A 329 -19.07 24.82 -24.04
#